data_AF-A0A2V9HPD9-F1
#
_entry.id   AF-A0A2V9HPD9-F1
#
_cell.length_a   1.000
_cell.length_b   1.000
_cell.length_c   1.000
_cell.angle_alpha   90.00
_cell.angle_beta   90.00
_cell.angle_gamma   90.00
#
_symmetry.space_group_name_H-M   'P 1'
#
loop_
_entity.id
_entity.type
_entity.pdbx_description
1 polymer ?
#
loop_
_entity_poly.entity_id
_entity_poly.type
_entity_poly.pdbx_seq_one_letter_code
_entity_poly.pdbx_strand_id
1 'polypeptide(L)'
;MDLLHITSLRRGPDGDPNSPNAANYDESKVTPPQNLPDALNLNNGKPVSSAKMWWDQRRPEIVEDFDREILGRVPKNTPKVNWEVTSTAGEKNGDVPVSTKKLLGHVDNSSYPPITVDIQLTLTTPANATGPVPVIMELSWSPEAMAAIRKRLTQAQLAALADKGPTWQQQLLAKGWGYASPQNEKQALRDLRLCQSLAEVAFPGSSCGEYRRSCFLACV
;
A
#
# COMPACT_ATOMS: atom_id res chain seq x y z
N MET A 1 14.34 9.54 -23.06
CA MET A 1 12.92 9.88 -23.35
C MET A 1 12.54 9.57 -24.80
N ASP A 2 13.45 8.95 -25.54
CA ASP A 2 13.45 8.85 -27.00
C ASP A 2 12.31 7.97 -27.53
N LEU A 3 11.94 6.92 -26.79
CA LEU A 3 10.77 6.08 -27.10
C LEU A 3 9.44 6.86 -27.10
N LEU A 4 9.37 7.95 -26.34
CA LEU A 4 8.20 8.82 -26.27
C LEU A 4 8.38 10.09 -27.12
N HIS A 5 9.51 10.23 -27.82
CA HIS A 5 9.88 11.40 -28.61
C HIS A 5 9.80 12.74 -27.85
N ILE A 6 10.03 12.70 -26.53
CA ILE A 6 10.07 13.91 -25.68
C ILE A 6 11.51 14.40 -25.58
N THR A 7 11.75 15.65 -25.99
CA THR A 7 13.09 16.27 -26.04
C THR A 7 13.52 16.87 -24.70
N SER A 8 12.58 17.40 -23.92
CA SER A 8 12.84 17.96 -22.59
C SER A 8 11.59 17.89 -21.69
N LEU A 9 11.81 17.96 -20.38
CA LEU A 9 10.75 18.06 -19.37
C LEU A 9 10.83 19.41 -18.66
N ARG A 10 9.68 19.92 -18.23
CA ARG A 10 9.65 21.07 -17.32
C ARG A 10 10.30 20.67 -15.99
N ARG A 11 11.10 21.56 -15.43
CA ARG A 11 11.73 21.36 -14.11
C ARG A 11 10.66 21.26 -13.02
N GLY A 12 10.85 20.35 -12.07
CA GLY A 12 10.04 20.29 -10.84
C GLY A 12 10.33 21.46 -9.89
N PRO A 13 9.45 21.72 -8.90
CA PRO A 13 9.67 22.74 -7.89
C PRO A 13 10.73 22.31 -6.86
N ASP A 14 11.33 23.30 -6.20
CA ASP A 14 12.25 23.10 -5.08
C ASP A 14 11.51 23.12 -3.73
N GLY A 15 12.04 22.34 -2.77
CA GLY A 15 11.54 22.34 -1.40
C GLY A 15 12.02 23.54 -0.56
N ASP A 16 13.08 24.23 -0.99
CA ASP A 16 13.56 25.46 -0.35
C ASP A 16 12.66 26.65 -0.73
N PRO A 17 11.97 27.29 0.23
CA PRO A 17 11.12 28.44 -0.04
C PRO A 17 11.86 29.66 -0.62
N ASN A 18 13.18 29.75 -0.44
CA ASN A 18 14.00 30.85 -0.96
C ASN A 18 14.53 30.59 -2.38
N SER A 19 14.30 29.39 -2.93
CA SER A 19 14.71 29.09 -4.29
C SER A 19 13.91 29.92 -5.30
N PRO A 20 14.51 30.39 -6.40
CA PRO A 20 13.76 30.98 -7.51
C PRO A 20 12.73 30.03 -8.14
N ASN A 21 12.81 28.72 -7.86
CA ASN A 21 11.85 27.70 -8.32
C ASN A 21 11.11 27.04 -7.15
N ALA A 22 10.94 27.74 -6.03
CA ALA A 22 10.23 27.22 -4.85
C ALA A 22 8.80 26.75 -5.19
N ALA A 23 8.33 25.72 -4.50
CA ALA A 23 6.92 25.32 -4.54
C ALA A 23 6.01 26.47 -4.07
N ASN A 24 4.83 26.60 -4.70
CA ASN A 24 3.84 27.61 -4.30
C ASN A 24 3.13 27.20 -3.00
N TYR A 25 3.14 28.07 -2.00
CA TYR A 25 2.39 27.93 -0.74
C TYR A 25 1.34 29.05 -0.55
N ASP A 26 1.16 29.91 -1.56
CA ASP A 26 0.20 31.02 -1.53
C ASP A 26 -1.04 30.63 -2.35
N GLU A 27 -2.17 30.45 -1.67
CA GLU A 27 -3.44 30.04 -2.27
C GLU A 27 -3.91 31.02 -3.36
N SER A 28 -3.61 32.32 -3.20
CA SER A 28 -4.02 33.34 -4.19
C SER A 28 -3.34 33.19 -5.55
N LYS A 29 -2.25 32.41 -5.62
CA LYS A 29 -1.52 32.10 -6.85
C LYS A 29 -1.97 30.79 -7.51
N VAL A 30 -2.89 30.05 -6.87
CA VAL A 30 -3.47 28.83 -7.46
C VAL A 30 -4.39 29.24 -8.60
N THR A 31 -4.08 28.76 -9.81
CA THR A 31 -4.99 28.90 -10.96
C THR A 31 -5.98 27.74 -10.93
N PRO A 32 -7.30 27.98 -10.79
CA PRO A 32 -8.28 26.91 -10.80
C PRO A 32 -8.19 26.11 -12.11
N PRO A 33 -8.23 24.77 -12.05
CA PRO A 33 -8.16 23.94 -13.23
C PRO A 33 -9.34 24.25 -14.15
N GLN A 34 -9.06 24.59 -15.41
CA GLN A 34 -10.10 24.99 -16.36
C GLN A 34 -10.96 23.80 -16.81
N ASN A 35 -10.38 22.60 -16.89
CA ASN A 35 -11.00 21.40 -17.42
C ASN A 35 -10.77 20.20 -16.48
N LEU A 36 -11.48 20.14 -15.36
CA LEU A 36 -11.50 18.91 -14.54
C LEU A 36 -12.37 17.86 -15.23
N PRO A 37 -11.85 16.65 -15.51
CA PRO A 37 -12.66 15.56 -16.05
C PRO A 37 -13.79 15.21 -15.09
N ASP A 38 -15.01 15.11 -15.62
CA ASP A 38 -16.16 14.69 -14.82
C ASP A 38 -16.07 13.17 -14.55
N ALA A 39 -15.95 12.81 -13.27
CA ALA A 39 -15.90 11.42 -12.86
C ALA A 39 -17.21 10.68 -13.21
N LEU A 40 -18.35 11.38 -13.28
CA LEU A 40 -19.67 10.83 -13.54
C LEU A 40 -20.10 10.96 -15.01
N ASN A 41 -19.18 11.20 -15.94
CA ASN A 41 -19.42 11.02 -17.36
C ASN A 41 -18.57 9.88 -17.91
N LEU A 42 -19.19 8.99 -18.67
CA LEU A 42 -18.47 7.99 -19.47
C LEU A 42 -17.57 8.70 -20.50
N ASN A 43 -16.55 7.99 -20.98
CA ASN A 43 -15.64 8.53 -22.02
C ASN A 43 -16.37 8.90 -23.32
N ASN A 44 -17.58 8.35 -23.55
CA ASN A 44 -18.45 8.71 -24.66
C ASN A 44 -19.36 9.93 -24.39
N GLY A 45 -19.20 10.61 -23.26
CA GLY A 45 -19.96 11.80 -22.87
C GLY A 45 -21.33 11.53 -22.23
N LYS A 46 -21.76 10.27 -22.08
CA LYS A 46 -23.04 9.96 -21.41
C LYS A 46 -22.89 10.06 -19.88
N PRO A 47 -23.88 10.66 -19.19
CA PRO A 47 -23.87 10.75 -17.75
C PRO A 47 -24.11 9.39 -17.09
N VAL A 48 -23.37 9.13 -16.01
CA VAL A 48 -23.49 7.96 -15.16
C VAL A 48 -24.64 8.19 -14.18
N SER A 49 -25.76 7.50 -14.41
CA SER A 49 -27.01 7.70 -13.64
C SER A 49 -27.27 6.62 -12.58
N SER A 50 -26.39 5.63 -12.44
CA SER A 50 -26.59 4.54 -11.47
C SER A 50 -25.28 3.92 -10.98
N ALA A 51 -25.32 3.32 -9.79
CA ALA A 51 -24.21 2.56 -9.24
C ALA A 51 -23.81 1.38 -10.13
N LYS A 52 -24.77 0.73 -10.79
CA LYS A 52 -24.48 -0.37 -11.73
C LYS A 52 -23.64 0.13 -12.91
N MET A 53 -24.03 1.26 -13.52
CA MET A 53 -23.27 1.86 -14.61
C MET A 53 -21.88 2.30 -14.16
N TRP A 54 -21.75 2.82 -12.94
CA TRP A 54 -20.44 3.12 -12.35
C TRP A 54 -19.54 1.89 -12.28
N TRP A 55 -20.00 0.80 -11.65
CA TRP A 55 -19.18 -0.39 -11.43
C TRP A 55 -18.87 -1.16 -12.72
N ASP A 56 -19.83 -1.25 -13.63
CA ASP A 56 -19.72 -2.06 -14.83
C ASP A 56 -19.08 -1.32 -16.01
N GLN A 57 -19.12 0.02 -16.04
CA GLN A 57 -18.66 0.83 -17.18
C GLN A 57 -17.66 1.91 -16.76
N ARG A 58 -18.08 2.90 -15.95
CA ARG A 58 -17.25 4.09 -15.71
C ARG A 58 -15.98 3.81 -14.91
N ARG A 59 -16.07 3.01 -13.86
CA ARG A 59 -14.91 2.67 -13.03
C ARG A 59 -13.84 1.90 -13.82
N PRO A 60 -14.18 0.88 -14.65
CA PRO A 60 -13.22 0.28 -15.57
C PRO A 60 -12.52 1.28 -16.51
N GLU A 61 -13.24 2.26 -17.07
CA GLU A 61 -12.63 3.31 -17.91
C GLU A 61 -11.57 4.11 -17.13
N ILE A 62 -11.91 4.60 -15.94
CA ILE A 62 -10.98 5.36 -15.09
C ILE A 62 -9.76 4.50 -14.72
N VAL A 63 -9.96 3.23 -14.34
CA VAL A 63 -8.84 2.33 -14.02
C VAL A 63 -7.92 2.17 -15.21
N GLU A 64 -8.45 1.95 -16.42
CA GLU A 64 -7.65 1.81 -17.63
C GLU A 64 -6.91 3.11 -17.99
N ASP A 65 -7.49 4.29 -17.74
CA ASP A 65 -6.80 5.56 -17.93
C ASP A 65 -5.61 5.72 -16.96
N PHE A 66 -5.78 5.36 -15.68
CA PHE A 66 -4.68 5.36 -14.71
C PHE A 66 -3.60 4.32 -15.05
N ASP A 67 -4.00 3.10 -15.41
CA ASP A 67 -3.09 2.01 -15.76
C ASP A 67 -2.30 2.33 -17.03
N ARG A 68 -2.91 3.04 -17.99
CA ARG A 68 -2.24 3.41 -19.24
C ARG A 68 -1.33 4.62 -19.09
N GLU A 69 -1.78 5.66 -18.38
CA GLU A 69 -1.14 6.98 -18.42
C GLU A 69 -0.37 7.35 -17.13
N ILE A 70 -0.70 6.76 -15.98
CA ILE A 70 -0.20 7.22 -14.66
C ILE A 70 0.64 6.15 -13.94
N LEU A 71 0.05 4.99 -13.66
CA LEU A 71 0.64 3.97 -12.78
C LEU A 71 1.31 2.82 -13.54
N GLY A 72 0.89 2.57 -14.79
CA GLY A 72 1.31 1.41 -15.56
C GLY A 72 0.42 0.18 -15.32
N ARG A 73 0.31 -0.66 -16.34
CA ARG A 73 -0.51 -1.89 -16.28
C ARG A 73 0.20 -2.99 -15.49
N VAL A 74 -0.56 -3.68 -14.65
CA VAL A 74 -0.13 -4.99 -14.11
C VAL A 74 -0.02 -5.99 -15.27
N PRO A 75 1.11 -6.71 -15.43
CA PRO A 75 1.24 -7.71 -16.49
C PRO A 75 0.14 -8.76 -16.43
N LYS A 76 -0.35 -9.22 -17.60
CA LYS A 76 -1.39 -10.26 -17.68
C LYS A 76 -0.97 -11.53 -16.93
N ASN A 77 0.30 -11.88 -17.03
CA ASN A 77 0.90 -13.04 -16.39
C ASN A 77 1.77 -12.59 -15.19
N THR A 78 1.13 -12.28 -14.07
CA THR A 78 1.84 -12.06 -12.81
C THR A 78 2.19 -13.41 -12.19
N PRO A 79 3.46 -13.66 -11.82
CA PRO A 79 3.86 -14.90 -11.16
C PRO A 79 3.14 -15.09 -9.82
N LYS A 80 2.94 -16.35 -9.42
CA LYS A 80 2.34 -16.69 -8.13
C LYS A 80 3.33 -16.43 -7.01
N VAL A 81 2.82 -16.17 -5.81
CA VAL A 81 3.63 -16.06 -4.59
C VAL A 81 3.28 -17.22 -3.67
N ASN A 82 4.28 -18.01 -3.31
CA ASN A 82 4.16 -19.12 -2.36
C ASN A 82 4.61 -18.65 -0.99
N TRP A 83 3.71 -18.64 -0.02
CA TRP A 83 4.00 -18.13 1.32
C TRP A 83 4.35 -19.25 2.30
N GLU A 84 5.38 -19.01 3.10
CA GLU A 84 5.81 -19.85 4.21
C GLU A 84 5.81 -19.05 5.51
N VAL A 85 5.35 -19.67 6.61
CA VAL A 85 5.53 -19.11 7.95
C VAL A 85 6.91 -19.54 8.45
N THR A 86 7.85 -18.60 8.50
CA THR A 86 9.23 -18.87 8.91
C THR A 86 9.41 -18.80 10.42
N SER A 87 8.52 -18.10 11.13
CA SER A 87 8.55 -18.00 12.59
C SER A 87 7.20 -17.59 13.15
N THR A 88 6.89 -18.07 14.35
CA THR A 88 5.77 -17.59 15.18
C THR A 88 6.27 -17.35 16.59
N ALA A 89 6.00 -16.17 17.14
CA ALA A 89 6.38 -15.79 18.48
C ALA A 89 5.18 -15.23 19.26
N GLY A 90 5.08 -15.59 20.53
CA GLY A 90 4.15 -14.98 21.48
C GLY A 90 4.85 -13.83 22.20
N GLU A 91 4.28 -12.64 22.14
CA GLU A 91 4.87 -11.43 22.71
C GLU A 91 3.79 -10.58 23.41
N LYS A 92 4.21 -9.48 24.02
CA LYS A 92 3.30 -8.41 24.43
C LYS A 92 3.60 -7.16 23.62
N ASN A 93 2.55 -6.54 23.09
CA ASN A 93 2.62 -5.19 22.57
C ASN A 93 1.78 -4.28 23.48
N GLY A 94 2.47 -3.45 24.27
CA GLY A 94 1.86 -2.82 25.44
C GLY A 94 1.35 -3.88 26.41
N ASP A 95 0.08 -3.77 26.83
CA ASP A 95 -0.55 -4.72 27.74
C ASP A 95 -1.26 -5.89 27.03
N VAL A 96 -1.29 -5.89 25.69
CA VAL A 96 -2.01 -6.89 24.91
C VAL A 96 -1.08 -8.06 24.57
N PRO A 97 -1.42 -9.31 24.93
CA PRO A 97 -0.71 -10.49 24.45
C PRO A 97 -1.00 -10.69 22.97
N VAL A 98 0.06 -10.85 22.17
CA VAL A 98 -0.01 -10.98 20.71
C VAL A 98 0.72 -12.22 20.22
N SER A 99 0.28 -12.72 19.07
CA SER A 99 1.00 -13.70 18.27
C SER A 99 1.52 -13.01 17.01
N THR A 100 2.84 -13.00 16.85
CA THR A 100 3.51 -12.41 15.69
C THR A 100 4.07 -13.53 14.82
N LYS A 101 3.69 -13.53 13.55
CA LYS A 101 4.19 -14.44 12.52
C LYS A 101 5.08 -13.68 11.55
N LYS A 102 6.24 -14.26 11.24
CA LYS A 102 7.06 -13.85 10.10
C LYS A 102 6.72 -14.75 8.93
N LEU A 103 6.41 -14.14 7.79
CA LEU A 103 6.07 -14.82 6.55
C LEU A 103 7.08 -14.44 5.46
N LEU A 104 7.42 -15.43 4.65
CA LEU A 104 8.26 -15.29 3.47
C LEU A 104 7.49 -15.75 2.24
N GLY A 105 7.28 -14.84 1.30
CA GLY A 105 6.59 -15.08 0.05
C GLY A 105 7.59 -15.27 -1.09
N HIS A 106 7.74 -16.50 -1.57
CA HIS A 106 8.60 -16.84 -2.70
C HIS A 106 7.84 -16.66 -4.01
N VAL A 107 8.28 -15.71 -4.84
CA VAL A 107 7.68 -15.48 -6.16
C VAL A 107 8.16 -16.58 -7.12
N ASP A 108 7.21 -17.20 -7.84
CA ASP A 108 7.51 -18.16 -8.89
C ASP A 108 8.35 -17.50 -9.99
N ASN A 109 9.61 -17.92 -10.08
CA ASN A 109 10.58 -17.42 -11.04
C ASN A 109 10.85 -18.42 -12.18
N SER A 110 10.00 -19.44 -12.39
CA SER A 110 10.19 -20.45 -13.43
C SER A 110 10.36 -19.85 -14.84
N SER A 111 9.71 -18.71 -15.12
CA SER A 111 9.85 -17.99 -16.39
C SER A 111 11.18 -17.24 -16.54
N TYR A 112 11.88 -16.95 -15.43
CA TYR A 112 13.17 -16.27 -15.42
C TYR A 112 14.02 -16.66 -14.17
N PRO A 113 14.58 -17.89 -14.13
CA PRO A 113 15.27 -18.44 -12.97
C PRO A 113 16.47 -17.65 -12.43
N PRO A 114 17.20 -16.82 -13.22
CA PRO A 114 18.33 -16.04 -12.68
C PRO A 114 17.96 -15.00 -11.62
N ILE A 115 16.66 -14.68 -11.45
CA ILE A 115 16.21 -13.74 -10.43
C ILE A 115 15.36 -14.49 -9.41
N THR A 116 15.76 -14.42 -8.15
CA THR A 116 14.93 -14.84 -7.02
C THR A 116 14.30 -13.61 -6.39
N VAL A 117 13.01 -13.68 -6.11
CA VAL A 117 12.27 -12.61 -5.44
C VAL A 117 11.55 -13.18 -4.23
N ASP A 118 11.89 -12.64 -3.07
CA ASP A 118 11.25 -12.96 -1.80
C ASP A 118 10.59 -11.72 -1.21
N ILE A 119 9.38 -11.90 -0.67
CA ILE A 119 8.58 -10.86 -0.03
C ILE A 119 8.49 -11.18 1.45
N GLN A 120 9.00 -10.29 2.29
CA GLN A 120 8.95 -10.45 3.75
C GLN A 120 7.74 -9.71 4.32
N LEU A 121 6.91 -10.40 5.10
CA LEU A 121 5.76 -9.84 5.79
C LEU A 121 5.78 -10.23 7.27
N THR A 122 5.46 -9.29 8.14
CA THR A 122 5.16 -9.57 9.55
C THR A 122 3.67 -9.41 9.76
N LEU A 123 3.02 -10.42 10.36
CA LEU A 123 1.60 -10.39 10.74
C LEU A 123 1.49 -10.55 12.26
N THR A 124 0.85 -9.60 12.93
CA THR A 124 0.60 -9.65 14.38
C THR A 124 -0.89 -9.65 14.65
N THR A 125 -1.36 -10.59 15.46
CA THR A 125 -2.77 -10.70 15.88
C THR A 125 -2.87 -10.84 17.41
N PRO A 126 -4.01 -10.49 18.04
CA PRO A 126 -4.22 -10.79 19.45
C PRO A 126 -4.07 -12.29 19.73
N ALA A 127 -3.30 -12.66 20.76
CA ALA A 127 -3.00 -14.06 21.04
C ALA A 127 -4.24 -14.86 21.48
N ASN A 128 -5.22 -14.19 22.08
CA ASN A 128 -6.43 -14.80 22.64
C ASN A 128 -7.63 -14.71 21.69
N ALA A 129 -7.41 -14.41 20.41
CA ALA A 129 -8.48 -14.37 19.42
C ALA A 129 -9.10 -15.78 19.25
N THR A 130 -10.41 -15.88 19.39
CA THR A 130 -11.16 -17.15 19.27
C THR A 130 -11.59 -17.47 17.83
N GLY A 131 -11.31 -16.57 16.88
CA GLY A 131 -11.64 -16.71 15.47
C GLY A 131 -10.86 -15.71 14.62
N PRO A 132 -11.19 -15.61 13.31
CA PRO A 132 -10.58 -14.64 12.41
C PRO A 132 -10.74 -13.19 12.93
N VAL A 133 -9.67 -12.41 12.84
CA VAL A 133 -9.66 -10.99 13.24
C VAL A 133 -9.44 -10.09 12.02
N PRO A 134 -10.02 -8.87 12.00
CA PRO A 134 -9.66 -7.87 11.00
C PRO A 134 -8.17 -7.55 11.08
N VAL A 135 -7.53 -7.31 9.93
CA VAL A 135 -6.10 -6.96 9.85
C VAL A 135 -5.95 -5.70 9.00
N ILE A 136 -5.20 -4.73 9.50
CA ILE A 136 -4.77 -3.55 8.73
C ILE A 136 -3.35 -3.77 8.22
N MET A 137 -3.14 -3.53 6.93
CA MET A 137 -1.81 -3.58 6.33
C MET A 137 -1.21 -2.18 6.20
N GLU A 138 -0.03 -1.97 6.78
CA GLU A 138 0.71 -0.72 6.65
C GLU A 138 1.96 -0.95 5.79
N LEU A 139 2.13 -0.19 4.72
CA LEU A 139 3.42 -0.06 4.04
C LEU A 139 4.30 0.89 4.84
N SER A 140 5.32 0.34 5.49
CA SER A 140 6.19 1.07 6.40
C SER A 140 7.65 0.90 6.03
N TRP A 141 8.48 1.77 6.57
CA TRP A 141 9.92 1.64 6.47
C TRP A 141 10.39 0.38 7.21
N SER A 142 11.38 -0.32 6.65
CA SER A 142 12.00 -1.44 7.36
C SER A 142 12.66 -0.95 8.65
N PRO A 143 12.78 -1.80 9.69
CA PRO A 143 13.50 -1.47 10.92
C PRO A 143 14.93 -0.97 10.66
N GLU A 144 15.61 -1.55 9.67
CA GLU A 144 16.95 -1.15 9.25
C GLU A 144 16.96 0.24 8.60
N ALA A 145 15.99 0.52 7.72
CA ALA A 145 15.85 1.83 7.10
C ALA A 145 15.54 2.90 8.14
N MET A 146 14.64 2.63 9.09
CA MET A 146 14.35 3.53 10.20
C MET A 146 15.56 3.73 11.12
N ALA A 147 16.33 2.69 11.40
CA ALA A 147 17.56 2.81 12.18
C ALA A 147 18.59 3.70 11.46
N ALA A 148 18.70 3.58 10.13
CA ALA A 148 19.58 4.43 9.32
C ALA A 148 19.10 5.90 9.31
N ILE A 149 17.79 6.15 9.20
CA ILE A 149 17.19 7.48 9.27
C ILE A 149 17.45 8.10 10.65
N ARG A 150 17.17 7.38 11.73
CA ARG A 150 17.33 7.88 13.12
C ARG A 150 18.77 8.31 13.42
N LYS A 151 19.78 7.62 12.86
CA LYS A 151 21.20 8.00 13.01
C LYS A 151 21.55 9.37 12.40
N ARG A 152 20.73 9.89 11.48
CA ARG A 152 20.93 11.18 10.81
C ARG A 152 20.18 12.33 11.50
N LEU A 153 19.38 12.03 12.51
CA LEU A 153 18.58 13.02 13.22
C LEU A 153 19.29 13.50 14.49
N THR A 154 19.14 14.79 14.78
CA THR A 154 19.54 15.36 16.06
C THR A 154 18.67 14.83 17.20
N GLN A 155 19.16 14.92 18.43
CA GLN A 155 18.40 14.52 19.61
C GLN A 155 17.06 15.27 19.73
N ALA A 156 17.03 16.57 19.39
CA ALA A 156 15.82 17.36 19.40
C ALA A 156 14.79 16.87 18.36
N GLN A 157 15.24 16.50 17.16
CA GLN A 157 14.37 15.92 16.14
C GLN A 157 13.86 14.53 16.53
N LEU A 158 14.70 13.69 17.12
CA LEU A 158 14.27 12.39 17.65
C LEU A 158 13.22 12.55 18.74
N ALA A 159 13.40 13.52 19.65
CA ALA A 159 12.41 13.83 20.69
C ALA A 159 11.10 14.37 20.10
N ALA A 160 11.15 15.13 19.00
CA ALA A 160 9.96 15.60 18.29
C ALA A 160 9.20 14.47 17.58
N LEU A 161 9.89 13.42 17.16
CA LEU A 161 9.32 12.21 16.56
C LEU A 161 8.87 11.16 17.59
N ALA A 162 9.16 11.37 18.88
CA ALA A 162 8.75 10.44 19.92
C ALA A 162 7.23 10.57 20.14
N ASP A 163 6.48 9.53 19.76
CA ASP A 163 5.03 9.47 19.98
C ASP A 163 4.71 9.61 21.47
N LYS A 164 3.76 10.50 21.78
CA LYS A 164 3.31 10.78 23.16
C LYS A 164 2.08 9.98 23.57
N GLY A 165 1.65 9.01 22.76
CA GLY A 165 0.42 8.24 22.95
C GLY A 165 0.56 6.79 22.53
N PRO A 166 -0.52 5.99 22.63
CA PRO A 166 -0.51 4.61 22.17
C PRO A 166 -0.24 4.57 20.66
N THR A 167 0.63 3.66 20.24
CA THR A 167 0.97 3.51 18.82
C THR A 167 -0.27 3.08 18.02
N TRP A 168 -0.27 3.28 16.70
CA TRP A 168 -1.39 2.82 15.87
C TRP A 168 -1.62 1.31 16.01
N GLN A 169 -0.56 0.51 16.18
CA GLN A 169 -0.64 -0.93 16.45
C GLN A 169 -1.39 -1.22 17.76
N GLN A 170 -1.06 -0.49 18.83
CA GLN A 170 -1.74 -0.63 20.13
C GLN A 170 -3.21 -0.24 20.03
N GLN A 171 -3.53 0.80 19.24
CA GLN A 171 -4.92 1.21 19.00
C GLN A 171 -5.73 0.15 18.25
N LEU A 172 -5.12 -0.58 17.30
CA LEU A 172 -5.76 -1.72 16.63
C LEU A 172 -5.93 -2.92 17.55
N LEU A 173 -4.88 -3.28 18.30
CA LEU A 173 -4.91 -4.39 19.24
C LEU A 173 -5.96 -4.18 20.35
N ALA A 174 -6.14 -2.94 20.82
CA ALA A 174 -7.19 -2.60 21.78
C ALA A 174 -8.62 -2.84 21.23
N LYS A 175 -8.80 -2.86 19.91
CA LYS A 175 -10.06 -3.21 19.22
C LYS A 175 -10.16 -4.71 18.90
N GLY A 176 -9.15 -5.50 19.26
CA GLY A 176 -9.04 -6.91 18.90
C GLY A 176 -8.66 -7.14 17.44
N TRP A 177 -8.08 -6.15 16.76
CA TRP A 177 -7.65 -6.25 15.37
C TRP A 177 -6.16 -6.59 15.30
N GLY A 178 -5.75 -7.28 14.23
CA GLY A 178 -4.35 -7.50 13.89
C GLY A 178 -3.81 -6.41 12.96
N TYR A 179 -2.53 -6.51 12.68
CA TYR A 179 -1.86 -5.68 11.69
C TYR A 179 -0.77 -6.44 10.95
N ALA A 180 -0.47 -6.01 9.73
CA ALA A 180 0.56 -6.59 8.90
C ALA A 180 1.47 -5.50 8.31
N SER A 181 2.77 -5.75 8.26
CA SER A 181 3.74 -4.82 7.68
C SER A 181 4.76 -5.55 6.80
N PRO A 182 4.80 -5.27 5.48
CA PRO A 182 5.84 -5.80 4.62
C PRO A 182 7.16 -5.10 4.95
N GLN A 183 8.21 -5.89 5.08
CA GLN A 183 9.52 -5.41 5.54
C GLN A 183 10.39 -4.88 4.40
N ASN A 184 9.95 -5.02 3.15
CA ASN A 184 10.67 -4.54 1.97
C ASN A 184 9.73 -3.78 1.03
N GLU A 185 9.65 -2.47 1.23
CA GLU A 185 8.75 -1.54 0.54
C GLU A 185 8.91 -1.59 -0.99
N LYS A 186 10.17 -1.72 -1.47
CA LYS A 186 10.47 -1.76 -2.92
C LYS A 186 9.84 -2.96 -3.64
N GLN A 187 9.50 -4.02 -2.92
CA GLN A 187 8.88 -5.23 -3.47
C GLN A 187 7.34 -5.20 -3.34
N ALA A 188 6.80 -4.57 -2.29
CA ALA A 188 5.39 -4.63 -1.94
C ALA A 188 4.48 -3.72 -2.80
N LEU A 189 5.01 -2.61 -3.32
CA LEU A 189 4.23 -1.55 -3.98
C LEU A 189 3.72 -1.88 -5.40
N ARG A 190 3.92 -3.09 -5.91
CA ARG A 190 3.50 -3.45 -7.29
C ARG A 190 2.36 -4.46 -7.40
N ASP A 191 1.90 -5.04 -6.29
CA ASP A 191 0.94 -6.13 -6.36
C ASP A 191 -0.35 -5.84 -5.57
N LEU A 192 -1.40 -5.40 -6.28
CA LEU A 192 -2.80 -5.58 -5.85
C LEU A 192 -3.13 -7.07 -5.56
N ARG A 193 -2.33 -8.00 -6.09
CA ARG A 193 -2.40 -9.44 -5.80
C ARG A 193 -1.71 -9.84 -4.48
N LEU A 194 -0.95 -8.94 -3.85
CA LEU A 194 -0.37 -9.18 -2.53
C LEU A 194 -1.48 -9.29 -1.48
N CYS A 195 -2.41 -8.31 -1.44
CA CYS A 195 -3.57 -8.35 -0.53
C CYS A 195 -4.44 -9.62 -0.79
N GLN A 196 -4.57 -10.09 -2.04
CA GLN A 196 -5.35 -11.30 -2.38
C GLN A 196 -4.66 -12.61 -1.97
N SER A 197 -3.36 -12.77 -2.24
CA SER A 197 -2.60 -13.99 -1.88
C SER A 197 -2.37 -14.13 -0.38
N LEU A 198 -2.24 -13.02 0.34
CA LEU A 198 -2.05 -13.01 1.79
C LEU A 198 -3.28 -13.44 2.58
N ALA A 199 -4.49 -13.19 2.05
CA ALA A 199 -5.74 -13.60 2.70
C ALA A 199 -5.86 -15.12 2.82
N GLU A 200 -5.37 -15.89 1.84
CA GLU A 200 -5.44 -17.36 1.83
C GLU A 200 -4.53 -18.01 2.89
N VAL A 201 -3.43 -17.34 3.25
CA VAL A 201 -2.41 -17.85 4.19
C VAL A 201 -2.70 -17.38 5.61
N ALA A 202 -3.19 -16.15 5.77
CA ALA A 202 -3.60 -15.62 7.07
C ALA A 202 -4.88 -16.31 7.59
N PHE A 203 -5.77 -16.77 6.69
CA PHE A 203 -7.06 -17.36 7.03
C PHE A 203 -7.41 -18.58 6.15
N PRO A 204 -6.78 -19.76 6.37
CA PRO A 204 -7.07 -20.95 5.59
C PRO A 204 -8.55 -21.35 5.72
N GLY A 205 -9.30 -21.26 4.62
CA GLY A 205 -10.74 -21.55 4.54
C GLY A 205 -11.63 -20.36 4.14
N SER A 206 -11.07 -19.17 3.97
CA SER A 206 -11.82 -17.96 3.58
C SER A 206 -11.73 -17.73 2.06
N SER A 207 -12.67 -18.25 1.26
CA SER A 207 -12.70 -17.90 -0.16
C SER A 207 -13.07 -16.41 -0.33
N CYS A 208 -12.13 -15.54 -0.69
CA CYS A 208 -12.41 -14.13 -1.09
C CYS A 208 -13.14 -14.06 -2.47
N GLY A 209 -13.64 -15.19 -3.00
CA GLY A 209 -14.36 -15.29 -4.27
C GLY A 209 -15.70 -14.55 -4.32
N GLU A 210 -16.42 -14.44 -3.19
CA GLU A 210 -17.75 -13.80 -3.16
C GLU A 210 -17.77 -12.39 -2.54
N TYR A 211 -16.71 -11.97 -1.84
CA TYR A 211 -16.65 -10.69 -1.15
C TYR A 211 -15.67 -9.69 -1.80
N ARG A 212 -15.90 -9.36 -3.09
CA ARG A 212 -15.21 -8.23 -3.76
C ARG A 212 -15.38 -6.88 -3.04
N ARG A 213 -16.36 -6.74 -2.14
CA ARG A 213 -16.60 -5.52 -1.34
C ARG A 213 -15.84 -5.48 -0.02
N SER A 214 -15.51 -6.62 0.59
CA SER A 214 -14.89 -6.64 1.93
C SER A 214 -13.37 -6.66 1.89
N CYS A 215 -12.76 -7.27 0.86
CA CYS A 215 -11.29 -7.27 0.70
C CYS A 215 -10.74 -5.85 0.41
N PHE A 216 -11.55 -4.90 -0.08
CA PHE A 216 -11.15 -3.49 -0.29
C PHE A 216 -11.03 -2.69 1.02
N LEU A 217 -11.73 -3.09 2.09
CA LEU A 217 -11.68 -2.37 3.37
C LEU A 217 -10.41 -2.67 4.19
N ALA A 218 -9.64 -3.69 3.81
CA ALA A 218 -8.44 -4.15 4.52
C ALA A 218 -7.12 -3.55 3.98
N CYS A 219 -7.17 -2.88 2.83
CA CYS A 219 -6.05 -2.14 2.25
C CYS A 219 -6.49 -0.67 2.06
N VAL A 220 -6.62 0.06 3.18
CA VAL A 220 -6.72 1.53 3.23
C VAL A 220 -5.50 2.06 3.97
#